data_AF-A0A7M3BJ80-F1
#
_entry.id   AF-A0A7M3BJ80-F1
#
_cell.length_a   1.000
_cell.length_b   1.000
_cell.length_c   1.000
_cell.angle_alpha   90.00
_cell.angle_beta   90.00
_cell.angle_gamma   90.00
#
_symmetry.space_group_name_H-M   'P 1'
#
loop_
_entity.id
_entity.type
_entity.pdbx_description
1 polymer ?
#
loop_
_entity_poly.entity_id
_entity_poly.type
_entity_poly.pdbx_seq_one_letter_code
_entity_poly.pdbx_strand_id
1 'polypeptide(L)'
;VSVNGHPETRGRPQPKADAAAPMVPYLNGDVPDGSKQKLDALGPEKFAAWMRAQKQVLVTDTTMRDGHQSLLATRVRTYDIAGIAGTYSRALPRLLSLECWGGATFDVAMRFLTEDPWERLSLVREAAPNLLLQMLLRGANGVGYTNYPDNVVQHFVKQAAAGGIDLFRVFDCLNWVDNMRVAMDAVGAEGKLIEAAICYTG
;
A
#
# COMPACT_ATOMS: atom_id res chain seq x y z
N VAL A 1 27.47 3.48 8.75
CA VAL A 1 27.38 2.00 8.62
C VAL A 1 28.74 1.32 8.48
N SER A 2 29.69 1.84 7.68
CA SER A 2 30.90 1.08 7.27
C SER A 2 31.81 0.57 8.40
N VAL A 3 32.02 1.35 9.48
CA VAL A 3 32.86 0.92 10.62
C VAL A 3 32.10 0.01 11.59
N ASN A 4 30.85 0.34 11.91
CA ASN A 4 30.07 -0.31 12.97
C ASN A 4 29.05 -1.35 12.46
N GLY A 5 28.98 -1.61 11.16
CA GLY A 5 27.89 -2.35 10.52
C GLY A 5 26.53 -1.66 10.67
N HIS A 6 25.45 -2.39 10.34
CA HIS A 6 24.07 -2.01 10.65
C HIS A 6 23.51 -3.00 11.70
N PRO A 7 22.78 -2.56 12.75
CA PRO A 7 22.27 -3.45 13.79
C PRO A 7 21.41 -4.60 13.21
N GLU A 8 20.52 -4.30 12.26
CA GLU A 8 19.63 -5.29 11.65
C GLU A 8 20.33 -6.31 10.71
N THR A 9 21.61 -6.14 10.38
CA THR A 9 22.34 -7.05 9.48
C THR A 9 23.62 -7.65 10.10
N ARG A 10 24.14 -7.07 11.20
CA ARG A 10 25.28 -7.60 11.95
C ARG A 10 24.99 -9.03 12.43
N GLY A 11 25.80 -10.00 11.98
CA GLY A 11 25.66 -11.41 12.36
C GLY A 11 24.57 -12.19 11.61
N ARG A 12 23.92 -11.60 10.60
CA ARG A 12 23.02 -12.31 9.67
C ARG A 12 23.76 -12.73 8.39
N PRO A 13 23.25 -13.71 7.62
CA PRO A 13 23.79 -14.06 6.31
C PRO A 13 23.90 -12.85 5.40
N GLN A 14 25.03 -12.74 4.68
CA GLN A 14 25.26 -11.65 3.73
C GLN A 14 24.84 -12.07 2.30
N PRO A 15 24.46 -11.12 1.44
CA PRO A 15 24.38 -11.36 0.00
C PRO A 15 25.72 -11.85 -0.55
N LYS A 16 25.70 -12.55 -1.69
CA LYS A 16 26.94 -12.93 -2.36
C LYS A 16 27.69 -11.68 -2.84
N ALA A 17 29.03 -11.72 -2.79
CA ALA A 17 29.87 -10.59 -3.21
C ALA A 17 29.80 -10.30 -4.72
N ASP A 18 29.39 -11.27 -5.53
CA ASP A 18 29.18 -11.20 -6.98
C ASP A 18 27.71 -10.96 -7.37
N ALA A 19 26.83 -10.62 -6.42
CA ALA A 19 25.43 -10.36 -6.70
C ALA A 19 25.25 -9.16 -7.64
N ALA A 20 24.59 -9.39 -8.78
CA ALA A 20 24.24 -8.33 -9.72
C ALA A 20 23.26 -7.33 -9.09
N ALA A 21 23.47 -6.04 -9.37
CA ALA A 21 22.53 -5.00 -8.95
C ALA A 21 21.18 -5.14 -9.69
N PRO A 22 20.05 -4.81 -9.05
CA PRO A 22 18.76 -4.74 -9.72
C PRO A 22 18.80 -3.71 -10.88
N MET A 23 18.40 -4.16 -12.07
CA MET A 23 18.29 -3.30 -13.26
C MET A 23 16.81 -3.02 -13.54
N VAL A 24 16.41 -1.75 -13.47
CA VAL A 24 15.04 -1.32 -13.81
C VAL A 24 14.80 -1.53 -15.30
N PRO A 25 13.73 -2.23 -15.73
CA PRO A 25 13.43 -2.44 -17.15
C PRO A 25 13.17 -1.12 -17.87
N TYR A 26 13.89 -0.89 -18.98
CA TYR A 26 13.67 0.26 -19.85
C TYR A 26 12.37 0.11 -20.64
N LEU A 27 11.48 1.11 -20.53
CA LEU A 27 10.21 1.16 -21.25
C LEU A 27 10.02 2.55 -21.85
N ASN A 28 9.81 2.61 -23.16
CA ASN A 28 9.41 3.83 -23.87
C ASN A 28 7.88 4.00 -23.84
N GLY A 29 7.44 5.24 -23.95
CA GLY A 29 6.02 5.61 -24.10
C GLY A 29 5.40 6.23 -22.87
N ASP A 30 4.25 6.85 -23.09
CA ASP A 30 3.46 7.52 -22.07
C ASP A 30 2.78 6.52 -21.13
N VAL A 31 2.40 7.01 -19.95
CA VAL A 31 1.59 6.25 -19.00
C VAL A 31 0.12 6.34 -19.44
N PRO A 32 -0.54 5.23 -19.81
CA PRO A 32 -1.94 5.26 -20.21
C PRO A 32 -2.87 5.30 -18.98
N ASP A 33 -4.04 5.91 -19.13
CA ASP A 33 -5.08 5.94 -18.09
C ASP A 33 -5.45 4.55 -17.57
N GLY A 34 -5.64 4.45 -16.25
CA GLY A 34 -5.89 3.18 -15.56
C GLY A 34 -7.05 3.25 -14.57
N SER A 35 -6.94 2.48 -13.50
CA SER A 35 -7.93 2.41 -12.43
C SER A 35 -8.04 3.71 -11.63
N LYS A 36 -6.97 4.50 -11.52
CA LYS A 36 -6.97 5.80 -10.82
C LYS A 36 -7.89 6.83 -11.48
N GLN A 37 -7.67 7.11 -12.77
CA GLN A 37 -8.49 8.07 -13.54
C GLN A 37 -9.96 7.61 -13.58
N LYS A 38 -10.18 6.29 -13.59
CA LYS A 38 -11.53 5.73 -13.52
C LYS A 38 -12.21 5.95 -12.17
N LEU A 39 -11.49 5.85 -11.05
CA LEU A 39 -12.04 6.21 -9.74
C LEU A 39 -12.35 7.71 -9.68
N ASP A 40 -11.43 8.56 -10.13
CA ASP A 40 -11.60 10.02 -10.12
C ASP A 40 -12.82 10.47 -10.94
N ALA A 41 -13.07 9.84 -12.08
CA ALA A 41 -14.20 10.16 -12.95
C ALA A 41 -15.55 9.59 -12.48
N LEU A 42 -15.56 8.49 -11.72
CA LEU A 42 -16.79 7.79 -11.32
C LEU A 42 -17.21 8.06 -9.86
N GLY A 43 -16.25 8.31 -8.97
CA GLY A 43 -16.44 8.19 -7.53
C GLY A 43 -16.54 6.72 -7.07
N PRO A 44 -16.39 6.45 -5.76
CA PRO A 44 -16.21 5.09 -5.23
C PRO A 44 -17.40 4.15 -5.48
N GLU A 45 -18.64 4.65 -5.36
CA GLU A 45 -19.85 3.84 -5.57
C GLU A 45 -19.99 3.33 -7.00
N LYS A 46 -19.87 4.23 -8.00
CA LYS A 46 -19.94 3.86 -9.42
C LYS A 46 -18.71 3.06 -9.86
N PHE A 47 -17.55 3.28 -9.24
CA PHE A 47 -16.37 2.44 -9.45
C PHE A 47 -16.61 1.00 -8.96
N ALA A 48 -17.20 0.81 -7.78
CA ALA A 48 -17.58 -0.52 -7.28
C ALA A 48 -18.62 -1.20 -8.18
N ALA A 49 -19.60 -0.46 -8.69
CA ALA A 49 -20.55 -0.97 -9.68
C ALA A 49 -19.85 -1.38 -11.01
N TRP A 50 -18.87 -0.59 -11.47
CA TRP A 50 -18.04 -0.94 -12.63
C TRP A 50 -17.21 -2.21 -12.38
N MET A 51 -16.59 -2.36 -11.21
CA MET A 51 -15.86 -3.58 -10.82
C MET A 51 -16.78 -4.80 -10.86
N ARG A 52 -17.98 -4.69 -10.28
CA ARG A 52 -18.98 -5.77 -10.26
C ARG A 52 -19.45 -6.18 -11.66
N ALA A 53 -19.42 -5.26 -12.63
CA ALA A 53 -19.76 -5.51 -14.02
C ALA A 53 -18.59 -6.03 -14.88
N GLN A 54 -17.34 -6.09 -14.36
CA GLN A 54 -16.22 -6.63 -15.12
C GLN A 54 -16.33 -8.14 -15.32
N LYS A 55 -16.21 -8.58 -16.59
CA LYS A 55 -16.09 -10.00 -16.96
C LYS A 55 -14.68 -10.56 -16.72
N GLN A 56 -13.67 -9.69 -16.78
CA GLN A 56 -12.27 -10.03 -16.56
C GLN A 56 -11.92 -9.89 -15.08
N VAL A 57 -11.10 -10.80 -14.56
CA VAL A 57 -10.58 -10.69 -13.20
C VAL A 57 -9.72 -9.44 -13.07
N LEU A 58 -9.95 -8.68 -11.99
CA LEU A 58 -9.17 -7.52 -11.61
C LEU A 58 -8.10 -7.98 -10.61
N VAL A 59 -6.85 -7.51 -10.77
CA VAL A 59 -5.69 -8.02 -10.03
C VAL A 59 -5.04 -6.89 -9.23
N THR A 60 -4.83 -7.13 -7.93
CA THR A 60 -3.97 -6.31 -7.06
C THR A 60 -2.62 -7.00 -6.92
N ASP A 61 -1.52 -6.27 -7.13
CA ASP A 61 -0.17 -6.75 -6.82
C ASP A 61 0.17 -6.41 -5.35
N THR A 62 0.63 -7.39 -4.57
CA THR A 62 0.97 -7.24 -3.14
C THR A 62 2.48 -7.27 -2.84
N THR A 63 3.33 -7.25 -3.87
CA THR A 63 4.79 -7.33 -3.76
C THR A 63 5.38 -6.20 -2.91
N MET A 64 4.80 -5.00 -3.01
CA MET A 64 5.25 -3.79 -2.30
C MET A 64 4.84 -3.74 -0.82
N ARG A 65 3.96 -4.65 -0.35
CA ARG A 65 3.46 -4.70 1.03
C ARG A 65 3.47 -6.13 1.59
N ASP A 66 2.45 -6.95 1.28
CA ASP A 66 2.31 -8.27 1.93
C ASP A 66 3.42 -9.26 1.57
N GLY A 67 3.92 -9.23 0.34
CA GLY A 67 4.94 -10.16 -0.13
C GLY A 67 6.21 -10.09 0.71
N HIS A 68 6.78 -8.89 0.88
CA HIS A 68 7.97 -8.71 1.71
C HIS A 68 7.68 -8.63 3.21
N GLN A 69 6.46 -8.27 3.63
CA GLN A 69 6.02 -8.44 5.02
C GLN A 69 6.08 -9.93 5.43
N SER A 70 5.63 -10.82 4.54
CA SER A 70 5.59 -12.27 4.77
C SER A 70 6.96 -12.95 4.64
N LEU A 71 7.75 -12.58 3.62
CA LEU A 71 8.99 -13.28 3.25
C LEU A 71 10.27 -12.63 3.80
N LEU A 72 10.27 -11.32 4.06
CA LEU A 72 11.46 -10.52 4.35
C LEU A 72 11.30 -9.61 5.59
N ALA A 73 10.39 -9.98 6.50
CA ALA A 73 10.10 -9.22 7.74
C ALA A 73 9.84 -7.72 7.52
N THR A 74 9.20 -7.38 6.40
CA THR A 74 8.87 -6.01 5.97
C THR A 74 10.09 -5.12 5.67
N ARG A 75 11.27 -5.71 5.44
CA ARG A 75 12.55 -4.96 5.34
C ARG A 75 12.88 -4.40 3.94
N VAL A 76 11.97 -4.47 2.97
CA VAL A 76 12.21 -3.85 1.65
C VAL A 76 12.07 -2.33 1.74
N ARG A 77 13.03 -1.64 1.12
CA ARG A 77 13.28 -0.21 1.27
C ARG A 77 12.53 0.63 0.23
N THR A 78 12.39 1.92 0.53
CA THR A 78 11.76 2.90 -0.36
C THR A 78 12.47 2.96 -1.71
N TYR A 79 13.81 2.86 -1.72
CA TYR A 79 14.64 2.86 -2.92
C TYR A 79 14.19 1.77 -3.93
N ASP A 80 14.06 0.53 -3.48
CA ASP A 80 13.72 -0.60 -4.35
C ASP A 80 12.25 -0.56 -4.80
N ILE A 81 11.34 -0.13 -3.91
CA ILE A 81 9.90 -0.05 -4.19
C ILE A 81 9.58 1.09 -5.17
N ALA A 82 10.09 2.29 -4.92
CA ALA A 82 9.88 3.45 -5.80
C ALA A 82 10.55 3.24 -7.16
N GLY A 83 11.74 2.64 -7.20
CA GLY A 83 12.51 2.41 -8.41
C GLY A 83 11.79 1.57 -9.48
N ILE A 84 10.83 0.72 -9.10
CA ILE A 84 10.07 -0.14 -10.03
C ILE A 84 8.64 0.36 -10.31
N ALA A 85 8.09 1.30 -9.52
CA ALA A 85 6.70 1.76 -9.65
C ALA A 85 6.40 2.37 -11.04
N GLY A 86 7.36 3.07 -11.65
CA GLY A 86 7.24 3.60 -13.01
C GLY A 86 7.18 2.52 -14.11
N THR A 87 7.75 1.33 -13.85
CA THR A 87 7.68 0.18 -14.76
C THR A 87 6.28 -0.45 -14.69
N TYR A 88 5.73 -0.63 -13.49
CA TYR A 88 4.34 -1.08 -13.29
C TYR A 88 3.33 -0.19 -14.03
N SER A 89 3.46 1.12 -13.84
CA SER A 89 2.64 2.16 -14.47
C SER A 89 2.53 2.03 -16.00
N ARG A 90 3.64 1.69 -16.68
CA ARG A 90 3.72 1.58 -18.15
C ARG A 90 3.42 0.18 -18.67
N ALA A 91 3.99 -0.86 -18.05
CA ALA A 91 3.86 -2.24 -18.53
C ALA A 91 2.55 -2.93 -18.11
N LEU A 92 2.02 -2.58 -16.93
CA LEU A 92 0.88 -3.24 -16.30
C LEU A 92 -0.29 -2.28 -15.97
N PRO A 93 -0.71 -1.37 -16.89
CA PRO A 93 -1.74 -0.36 -16.61
C PRO A 93 -3.15 -0.92 -16.38
N ARG A 94 -3.33 -2.24 -16.54
CA ARG A 94 -4.60 -2.95 -16.32
C ARG A 94 -4.72 -3.58 -14.92
N LEU A 95 -3.72 -3.38 -14.04
CA LEU A 95 -3.86 -3.73 -12.63
C LEU A 95 -4.98 -2.92 -11.98
N LEU A 96 -5.66 -3.52 -11.00
CA LEU A 96 -6.61 -2.81 -10.16
C LEU A 96 -5.86 -1.82 -9.27
N SER A 97 -4.88 -2.31 -8.53
CA SER A 97 -4.10 -1.52 -7.58
C SER A 97 -2.72 -2.12 -7.33
N LEU A 98 -1.86 -1.29 -6.75
CA LEU A 98 -0.64 -1.74 -6.07
C LEU A 98 -0.91 -1.66 -4.56
N GLU A 99 -0.85 -2.79 -3.85
CA GLU A 99 -0.85 -2.79 -2.40
C GLU A 99 0.57 -2.48 -1.91
N CYS A 100 0.79 -1.22 -1.55
CA CYS A 100 2.11 -0.65 -1.29
C CYS A 100 2.25 0.02 0.09
N TRP A 101 1.18 0.00 0.91
CA TRP A 101 1.16 0.76 2.16
C TRP A 101 0.32 0.13 3.28
N GLY A 102 0.47 0.66 4.50
CA GLY A 102 -0.19 0.13 5.70
C GLY A 102 0.40 -1.22 6.16
N GLY A 103 -0.37 -1.97 6.93
CA GLY A 103 0.15 -3.16 7.63
C GLY A 103 1.36 -2.82 8.49
N ALA A 104 2.41 -3.65 8.44
CA ALA A 104 3.64 -3.41 9.22
C ALA A 104 4.57 -2.34 8.61
N THR A 105 4.34 -1.88 7.37
CA THR A 105 5.29 -1.01 6.66
C THR A 105 5.51 0.34 7.34
N PHE A 106 4.48 0.88 8.01
CA PHE A 106 4.54 2.18 8.66
C PHE A 106 5.52 2.22 9.84
N ASP A 107 5.42 1.27 10.79
CA ASP A 107 6.39 1.14 11.90
C ASP A 107 7.78 0.76 11.37
N VAL A 108 7.86 -0.22 10.46
CA VAL A 108 9.15 -0.80 10.05
C VAL A 108 10.01 0.19 9.26
N ALA A 109 9.41 1.03 8.41
CA ALA A 109 10.13 2.07 7.68
C ALA A 109 10.90 3.00 8.64
N MET A 110 10.20 3.56 9.63
CA MET A 110 10.81 4.47 10.61
C MET A 110 11.77 3.74 11.55
N ARG A 111 11.34 2.62 12.13
CA ARG A 111 12.06 1.93 13.23
C ARG A 111 13.31 1.19 12.77
N PHE A 112 13.30 0.58 11.60
CA PHE A 112 14.35 -0.36 11.17
C PHE A 112 15.04 0.00 9.85
N LEU A 113 14.40 0.82 9.00
CA LEU A 113 14.98 1.26 7.73
C LEU A 113 15.49 2.71 7.79
N THR A 114 15.07 3.49 8.79
CA THR A 114 15.37 4.94 8.91
C THR A 114 14.82 5.74 7.72
N GLU A 115 13.62 5.38 7.27
CA GLU A 115 12.94 5.95 6.09
C GLU A 115 11.53 6.42 6.47
N ASP A 116 11.02 7.47 5.81
CA ASP A 116 9.66 7.97 6.02
C ASP A 116 8.64 7.18 5.18
N PRO A 117 7.61 6.56 5.78
CA PRO A 117 6.55 5.90 5.02
C PRO A 117 5.72 6.87 4.15
N TRP A 118 5.63 8.15 4.48
CA TRP A 118 4.95 9.15 3.65
C TRP A 118 5.74 9.50 2.39
N GLU A 119 7.07 9.64 2.51
CA GLU A 119 7.96 9.80 1.35
C GLU A 119 7.82 8.60 0.40
N ARG A 120 7.82 7.38 0.94
CA ARG A 120 7.59 6.14 0.16
C ARG A 120 6.28 6.19 -0.62
N LEU A 121 5.19 6.61 0.03
CA LEU A 121 3.89 6.74 -0.60
C LEU A 121 3.90 7.80 -1.72
N SER A 122 4.48 8.97 -1.46
CA SER A 122 4.60 10.07 -2.43
C SER A 122 5.36 9.65 -3.69
N LEU A 123 6.52 9.00 -3.53
CA LEU A 123 7.33 8.53 -4.66
C LEU A 123 6.62 7.47 -5.51
N VAL A 124 5.92 6.53 -4.87
CA VAL A 124 5.11 5.53 -5.60
C VAL A 124 3.92 6.20 -6.30
N ARG A 125 3.28 7.20 -5.66
CA ARG A 125 2.15 7.96 -6.22
C ARG A 125 2.54 8.74 -7.47
N GLU A 126 3.71 9.39 -7.44
CA GLU A 126 4.28 10.13 -8.57
C GLU A 126 4.65 9.19 -9.73
N ALA A 127 5.31 8.07 -9.43
CA ALA A 127 5.80 7.13 -10.44
C ALA A 127 4.67 6.30 -11.10
N ALA A 128 3.57 6.03 -10.37
CA ALA A 128 2.42 5.26 -10.85
C ALA A 128 1.10 6.05 -10.79
N PRO A 129 0.92 7.12 -11.58
CA PRO A 129 -0.24 8.01 -11.50
C PRO A 129 -1.54 7.40 -12.05
N ASN A 130 -1.48 6.24 -12.71
CA ASN A 130 -2.64 5.59 -13.35
C ASN A 130 -3.24 4.42 -12.57
N LEU A 131 -2.51 3.86 -11.60
CA LEU A 131 -2.98 2.74 -10.77
C LEU A 131 -3.53 3.24 -9.43
N LEU A 132 -4.53 2.56 -8.88
CA LEU A 132 -4.94 2.80 -7.49
C LEU A 132 -3.81 2.40 -6.54
N LEU A 133 -3.56 3.22 -5.51
CA LEU A 133 -2.71 2.80 -4.40
C LEU A 133 -3.58 2.23 -3.28
N GLN A 134 -3.28 0.99 -2.90
CA GLN A 134 -4.02 0.25 -1.88
C GLN A 134 -3.21 0.17 -0.58
N MET A 135 -3.91 0.32 0.55
CA MET A 135 -3.37 0.02 1.87
C MET A 135 -4.19 -0.99 2.65
N LEU A 136 -3.52 -1.68 3.59
CA LEU A 136 -4.17 -2.47 4.64
C LEU A 136 -4.32 -1.63 5.92
N LEU A 137 -5.55 -1.45 6.39
CA LEU A 137 -5.93 -0.70 7.58
C LEU A 137 -6.62 -1.62 8.60
N ARG A 138 -6.18 -1.60 9.86
CA ARG A 138 -6.88 -2.25 10.99
C ARG A 138 -7.88 -1.27 11.58
N GLY A 139 -9.18 -1.59 11.61
CA GLY A 139 -10.29 -0.70 11.98
C GLY A 139 -9.98 0.34 13.06
N ALA A 140 -10.10 -0.03 14.34
CA ALA A 140 -9.80 0.86 15.47
C ALA A 140 -8.29 1.06 15.76
N ASN A 141 -7.39 0.32 15.10
CA ASN A 141 -5.95 0.35 15.37
C ASN A 141 -5.16 1.20 14.36
N GLY A 142 -5.77 1.62 13.25
CA GLY A 142 -5.09 2.24 12.11
C GLY A 142 -3.95 1.36 11.56
N VAL A 143 -2.71 1.81 11.80
CA VAL A 143 -1.46 1.09 11.48
C VAL A 143 -0.64 0.71 12.72
N GLY A 144 -1.23 0.87 13.93
CA GLY A 144 -0.59 0.56 15.20
C GLY A 144 -0.93 -0.82 15.77
N TYR A 145 -0.65 -0.97 17.07
CA TYR A 145 -0.74 -2.23 17.82
C TYR A 145 -1.75 -2.19 18.99
N THR A 146 -2.44 -1.06 19.19
CA THR A 146 -3.49 -0.86 20.21
C THR A 146 -4.68 -0.16 19.57
N ASN A 147 -5.84 -0.12 20.23
CA ASN A 147 -6.97 0.70 19.76
C ASN A 147 -6.66 2.17 20.04
N TYR A 148 -7.00 3.05 19.10
CA TYR A 148 -6.84 4.50 19.24
C TYR A 148 -8.20 5.18 19.35
N PRO A 149 -8.30 6.37 19.98
CA PRO A 149 -9.51 7.17 19.96
C PRO A 149 -9.94 7.53 18.53
N ASP A 150 -11.25 7.63 18.32
CA ASP A 150 -11.88 7.80 16.99
C ASP A 150 -11.30 8.97 16.18
N ASN A 151 -11.02 10.10 16.84
CA ASN A 151 -10.45 11.29 16.21
C ASN A 151 -9.03 11.05 15.67
N VAL A 152 -8.25 10.16 16.29
CA VAL A 152 -6.92 9.75 15.79
C VAL A 152 -7.07 8.88 14.55
N VAL A 153 -8.01 7.93 14.55
CA VAL A 153 -8.29 7.08 13.39
C VAL A 153 -8.78 7.91 12.20
N GLN A 154 -9.74 8.81 12.43
CA GLN A 154 -10.25 9.74 11.42
C GLN A 154 -9.14 10.64 10.85
N HIS A 155 -8.30 11.23 11.71
CA HIS A 155 -7.18 12.06 11.27
C HIS A 155 -6.17 11.27 10.44
N PHE A 156 -5.82 10.06 10.88
CA PHE A 156 -4.90 9.19 10.15
C PHE A 156 -5.43 8.83 8.75
N VAL A 157 -6.71 8.42 8.66
CA VAL A 157 -7.37 8.12 7.37
C VAL A 157 -7.36 9.35 6.44
N LYS A 158 -7.65 10.53 6.98
CA LYS A 158 -7.58 11.80 6.23
C LYS A 158 -6.19 12.07 5.67
N GLN A 159 -5.13 11.91 6.47
CA GLN A 159 -3.76 12.07 5.96
C GLN A 159 -3.40 10.99 4.93
N ALA A 160 -3.80 9.73 5.12
CA ALA A 160 -3.56 8.66 4.15
C ALA A 160 -4.25 8.92 2.80
N ALA A 161 -5.49 9.41 2.83
CA ALA A 161 -6.26 9.81 1.65
C ALA A 161 -5.61 10.99 0.90
N ALA A 162 -5.13 11.99 1.63
CA ALA A 162 -4.41 13.14 1.08
C ALA A 162 -3.01 12.78 0.55
N GLY A 163 -2.30 11.86 1.22
CA GLY A 163 -1.00 11.34 0.79
C GLY A 163 -1.05 10.46 -0.47
N GLY A 164 -2.23 10.07 -0.94
CA GLY A 164 -2.43 9.42 -2.23
C GLY A 164 -2.95 7.98 -2.19
N ILE A 165 -3.39 7.47 -1.04
CA ILE A 165 -4.15 6.21 -0.96
C ILE A 165 -5.53 6.39 -1.58
N ASP A 166 -5.92 5.41 -2.39
CA ASP A 166 -7.21 5.39 -3.09
C ASP A 166 -8.13 4.27 -2.59
N LEU A 167 -7.56 3.13 -2.20
CA LEU A 167 -8.28 1.92 -1.78
C LEU A 167 -7.83 1.48 -0.38
N PHE A 168 -8.77 1.52 0.55
CA PHE A 168 -8.55 1.11 1.94
C PHE A 168 -9.16 -0.27 2.15
N ARG A 169 -8.31 -1.30 2.29
CA ARG A 169 -8.73 -2.61 2.79
C ARG A 169 -8.82 -2.51 4.31
N VAL A 170 -10.05 -2.36 4.82
CA VAL A 170 -10.33 -2.21 6.25
C VAL A 170 -10.75 -3.55 6.83
N PHE A 171 -10.12 -3.99 7.92
CA PHE A 171 -10.51 -5.22 8.63
C PHE A 171 -10.48 -5.06 10.14
N ASP A 172 -11.21 -5.92 10.85
CA ASP A 172 -11.14 -6.10 12.29
C ASP A 172 -10.64 -7.52 12.60
N CYS A 173 -9.84 -7.69 13.66
CA CYS A 173 -9.22 -8.98 13.98
C CYS A 173 -10.20 -10.04 14.52
N LEU A 174 -11.42 -9.64 14.90
CA LEU A 174 -12.50 -10.50 15.39
C LEU A 174 -13.73 -10.47 14.47
N ASN A 175 -13.62 -9.87 13.27
CA ASN A 175 -14.75 -9.57 12.37
C ASN A 175 -15.86 -8.72 13.03
N TRP A 176 -15.55 -7.91 14.04
CA TRP A 176 -16.54 -7.07 14.71
C TRP A 176 -16.83 -5.81 13.89
N VAL A 177 -17.94 -5.85 13.13
CA VAL A 177 -18.37 -4.79 12.21
C VAL A 177 -18.47 -3.41 12.88
N ASP A 178 -18.94 -3.32 14.13
CA ASP A 178 -19.06 -2.02 14.80
C ASP A 178 -17.70 -1.37 15.07
N ASN A 179 -16.67 -2.17 15.33
CA ASN A 179 -15.28 -1.72 15.51
C ASN A 179 -14.61 -1.28 14.18
N MET A 180 -15.26 -1.55 13.03
CA MET A 180 -14.83 -1.08 11.71
C MET A 180 -15.48 0.25 11.29
N ARG A 181 -16.65 0.60 11.86
CA ARG A 181 -17.47 1.75 11.41
C ARG A 181 -16.69 3.05 11.34
N VAL A 182 -16.00 3.43 12.42
CA VAL A 182 -15.23 4.69 12.51
C VAL A 182 -14.23 4.83 11.36
N ALA A 183 -13.54 3.74 10.99
CA ALA A 183 -12.59 3.74 9.89
C ALA A 183 -13.30 3.77 8.52
N MET A 184 -14.38 2.99 8.35
CA MET A 184 -15.17 2.97 7.11
C MET A 184 -15.80 4.33 6.82
N ASP A 185 -16.43 4.95 7.82
CA ASP A 185 -17.07 6.26 7.73
C ASP A 185 -16.04 7.35 7.40
N ALA A 186 -14.85 7.30 8.00
CA ALA A 186 -13.75 8.21 7.68
C ALA A 186 -13.24 8.06 6.24
N VAL A 187 -13.09 6.83 5.74
CA VAL A 187 -12.67 6.56 4.34
C VAL A 187 -13.74 7.05 3.36
N GLY A 188 -15.02 6.84 3.68
CA GLY A 188 -16.15 7.33 2.89
C GLY A 188 -16.24 8.85 2.84
N ALA A 189 -15.99 9.52 3.97
CA ALA A 189 -15.99 10.99 4.06
C ALA A 189 -14.90 11.66 3.19
N GLU A 190 -13.76 10.99 3.00
CA GLU A 190 -12.68 11.45 2.12
C GLU A 190 -12.86 10.98 0.65
N GLY A 191 -14.01 10.38 0.31
CA GLY A 191 -14.39 9.99 -1.06
C GLY A 191 -13.61 8.81 -1.64
N LYS A 192 -13.00 7.98 -0.78
CA LYS A 192 -12.11 6.87 -1.17
C LYS A 192 -12.84 5.52 -1.20
N LEU A 193 -12.20 4.50 -1.77
CA LEU A 193 -12.77 3.15 -1.84
C LEU A 193 -12.65 2.43 -0.49
N ILE A 194 -13.79 1.97 0.04
CA ILE A 194 -13.88 1.13 1.23
C ILE A 194 -13.95 -0.33 0.77
N GLU A 195 -12.88 -1.11 0.98
CA GLU A 195 -12.90 -2.57 0.86
C GLU A 195 -13.00 -3.17 2.27
N ALA A 196 -14.23 -3.33 2.76
CA ALA A 196 -14.48 -3.95 4.06
C ALA A 196 -14.23 -5.47 3.97
N ALA A 197 -13.15 -5.92 4.59
CA ALA A 197 -12.70 -7.31 4.55
C ALA A 197 -13.31 -8.13 5.69
N ILE A 198 -13.65 -9.39 5.37
CA ILE A 198 -14.03 -10.42 6.35
C ILE A 198 -12.86 -11.40 6.45
N CYS A 199 -12.28 -11.55 7.64
CA CYS A 199 -11.26 -12.53 7.91
C CYS A 199 -11.87 -13.94 7.92
N TYR A 200 -11.46 -14.77 6.97
CA TYR A 200 -11.90 -16.16 6.88
C TYR A 200 -11.16 -17.05 7.89
N THR A 201 -11.91 -17.87 8.61
CA THR A 201 -11.43 -18.91 9.52
C THR A 201 -12.40 -20.09 9.50
N GLY A 202 -12.03 -21.23 10.10
CA GLY A 202 -12.81 -22.48 10.08
C GLY A 202 -13.01 -23.07 11.47
#